data_AF-A0A920TGW6-F1
#
_entry.id   AF-A0A920TGW6-F1
#
_cell.length_a   1.000
_cell.length_b   1.000
_cell.length_c   1.000
_cell.angle_alpha   90.00
_cell.angle_beta   90.00
_cell.angle_gamma   90.00
#
_symmetry.space_group_name_H-M   'P 1'
#
loop_
_entity.id
_entity.type
_entity.pdbx_description
1 polymer ?
#
loop_
_entity_poly.entity_id
_entity_poly.type
_entity_poly.pdbx_seq_one_letter_code
_entity_poly.pdbx_strand_id
1 'polypeptide(L)'
;MTSLNPVLSIKRQITEVIKRHLQLSNNEAVKLAIEMLTVVGLPDPIHRINDFPHQFSGGQRQRIMIAMALATNPSLLIADEPTTALDTTIQAQIVDLVKKLQKQFGMAIIWITHDLALITGLVQKIAVMYAGTIVEMTTTRNLYKNTSHPYTLGLLQSLPTTANNIDDEKIRLIPIEGSPPNLLEEPSFCAFAPPCVYAVDKCWQEKPILDLVDDAHYVACWKWETVRNRV
;
A
#
# COMPACT_ATOMS: atom_id res chain seq x y z
N MET A 1 2.49 -13.23 9.36
CA MET A 1 2.42 -12.69 10.75
C MET A 1 1.00 -12.19 10.97
N THR A 2 0.30 -12.62 12.02
CA THR A 2 -1.03 -12.09 12.35
C THR A 2 -0.87 -10.94 13.34
N SER A 3 -1.29 -9.72 13.00
CA SER A 3 -1.14 -8.54 13.89
C SER A 3 -2.04 -8.58 15.13
N LEU A 4 -3.02 -9.48 15.17
CA LEU A 4 -3.79 -9.79 16.37
C LEU A 4 -3.08 -10.84 17.22
N ASN A 5 -3.08 -10.65 18.53
CA ASN A 5 -2.59 -11.61 19.50
C ASN A 5 -3.56 -12.79 19.64
N PRO A 6 -3.17 -14.03 19.26
CA PRO A 6 -4.09 -15.17 19.19
C PRO A 6 -4.59 -15.67 20.54
N VAL A 7 -3.91 -15.32 21.65
CA VAL A 7 -4.27 -15.75 23.01
C VAL A 7 -5.07 -14.70 23.79
N LEU A 8 -5.37 -13.55 23.17
CA LEU A 8 -6.19 -12.50 23.76
C LEU A 8 -7.51 -12.38 22.99
N SER A 9 -8.61 -12.14 23.72
CA SER A 9 -9.89 -11.85 23.08
C SER A 9 -9.86 -10.53 22.32
N ILE A 10 -10.74 -10.38 21.33
CA ILE A 10 -10.88 -9.12 20.57
C ILE A 10 -11.21 -7.95 21.51
N LYS A 11 -12.07 -8.18 22.50
CA LYS A 11 -12.39 -7.24 23.57
C LYS A 11 -11.12 -6.68 24.19
N ARG A 12 -10.22 -7.56 24.64
CA ARG A 12 -9.02 -7.14 25.36
C ARG A 12 -8.12 -6.27 24.47
N GLN A 13 -7.90 -6.70 23.24
CA GLN A 13 -7.00 -6.01 22.31
C GLN A 13 -7.51 -4.61 21.94
N ILE A 14 -8.79 -4.47 21.60
CA ILE A 14 -9.36 -3.16 21.21
C ILE A 14 -9.48 -2.24 22.43
N THR A 15 -9.99 -2.74 23.56
CA THR A 15 -10.18 -1.91 24.76
C THR A 15 -8.87 -1.44 25.37
N GLU A 16 -7.79 -2.20 25.22
CA GLU A 16 -6.46 -1.77 25.66
C GLU A 16 -5.99 -0.51 24.91
N VAL A 17 -6.12 -0.51 23.58
CA VAL A 17 -5.79 0.66 22.75
C VAL A 17 -6.65 1.86 23.15
N ILE A 18 -7.97 1.66 23.23
CA ILE A 18 -8.91 2.74 23.59
C ILE A 18 -8.57 3.34 24.95
N LYS A 19 -8.40 2.50 25.98
CA LYS A 19 -8.13 2.99 27.33
C LYS A 19 -6.79 3.71 27.42
N ARG A 20 -5.78 3.22 26.71
CA ARG A 20 -4.43 3.79 26.75
C ARG A 20 -4.36 5.16 26.08
N HIS A 21 -5.12 5.39 25.01
CA HIS A 21 -5.07 6.62 24.24
C HIS A 21 -6.17 7.63 24.58
N LEU A 22 -7.35 7.18 25.03
CA LEU A 22 -8.51 8.05 25.30
C LEU A 22 -8.86 8.16 26.80
N GLN A 23 -8.17 7.44 27.68
CA GLN A 23 -8.38 7.46 29.15
C GLN A 23 -9.83 7.16 29.57
N LEU A 24 -10.57 6.43 28.75
CA LEU A 24 -11.95 6.03 29.02
C LEU A 24 -12.05 4.94 30.10
N SER A 25 -13.18 4.91 30.80
CA SER A 25 -13.50 3.80 31.70
C SER A 25 -13.64 2.48 30.93
N ASN A 26 -13.62 1.36 31.65
CA ASN A 26 -13.75 0.05 31.02
C ASN A 26 -15.08 -0.11 30.26
N ASN A 27 -16.18 0.41 30.81
CA ASN A 27 -17.50 0.30 30.19
C ASN A 27 -17.60 1.15 28.92
N GLU A 28 -17.06 2.37 28.94
CA GLU A 28 -16.99 3.24 27.77
C GLU A 28 -16.10 2.64 26.68
N ALA A 29 -14.95 2.07 27.05
CA ALA A 29 -14.05 1.43 26.10
C ALA A 29 -14.69 0.21 25.42
N VAL A 30 -15.44 -0.60 26.15
CA VAL A 30 -16.18 -1.74 25.56
C VAL A 30 -17.27 -1.23 24.62
N LYS A 31 -18.01 -0.20 24.99
CA LYS A 31 -19.05 0.39 24.14
C LYS A 31 -18.46 0.91 22.82
N LEU A 32 -17.37 1.67 22.90
CA LEU A 32 -16.67 2.18 21.72
C LEU A 32 -16.07 1.04 20.88
N ALA A 33 -15.53 -0.02 21.51
CA ALA A 33 -15.04 -1.18 20.78
C ALA A 33 -16.14 -1.85 19.95
N ILE A 34 -17.34 -2.05 20.52
CA ILE A 34 -18.49 -2.61 19.81
C ILE A 34 -18.94 -1.69 18.66
N GLU A 35 -18.97 -0.39 18.90
CA GLU A 35 -19.29 0.61 17.88
C GLU A 35 -18.32 0.53 16.70
N MET A 36 -17.01 0.50 16.97
CA MET A 36 -15.99 0.39 15.93
C MET A 36 -16.06 -0.93 15.16
N LEU A 37 -16.34 -2.05 15.84
CA LEU A 37 -16.59 -3.34 15.19
C LEU A 37 -17.84 -3.31 14.29
N THR A 38 -18.86 -2.55 14.69
CA THR A 38 -20.06 -2.33 13.88
C THR A 38 -19.75 -1.49 12.64
N VAL A 39 -18.97 -0.40 12.81
CA VAL A 39 -18.55 0.51 11.73
C VAL A 39 -17.79 -0.23 10.62
N VAL A 40 -16.93 -1.18 10.99
CA VAL A 40 -16.19 -2.01 10.00
C VAL A 40 -17.01 -3.15 9.41
N GLY A 41 -18.28 -3.30 9.83
CA GLY A 41 -19.19 -4.33 9.34
C GLY A 41 -18.87 -5.73 9.85
N LEU A 42 -18.35 -5.88 11.07
CA LEU A 42 -18.22 -7.20 11.69
C LEU A 42 -19.63 -7.74 12.00
N PRO A 43 -19.98 -8.98 11.59
CA PRO A 43 -21.25 -9.58 11.95
C PRO A 43 -21.34 -9.83 13.46
N ASP A 44 -22.48 -9.46 14.04
CA ASP A 44 -22.82 -9.68 15.45
C ASP A 44 -21.72 -9.26 16.46
N PRO A 45 -21.28 -7.99 16.45
CA PRO A 45 -20.12 -7.55 17.21
C PRO A 45 -20.31 -7.66 18.72
N ILE A 46 -21.55 -7.60 19.22
CA ILE A 46 -21.89 -7.69 20.65
C ILE A 46 -21.56 -9.07 21.20
N HIS A 47 -21.99 -10.14 20.52
CA HIS A 47 -21.73 -11.50 20.97
C HIS A 47 -20.28 -11.93 20.66
N ARG A 48 -19.73 -11.46 19.53
CA ARG A 48 -18.40 -11.85 19.06
C ARG A 48 -17.23 -11.11 19.68
N ILE A 49 -17.45 -10.04 20.45
CA ILE A 49 -16.34 -9.27 21.03
C ILE A 49 -15.47 -10.10 21.99
N ASN A 50 -16.03 -11.14 22.63
CA ASN A 50 -15.26 -12.02 23.52
C ASN A 50 -14.55 -13.16 22.78
N ASP A 51 -14.77 -13.34 21.48
CA ASP A 51 -14.09 -14.33 20.66
C ASP A 51 -12.58 -14.00 20.55
N PHE A 52 -11.82 -15.02 20.17
CA PHE A 52 -10.39 -14.95 19.88
C PHE A 52 -10.13 -14.88 18.37
N PRO A 53 -8.97 -14.36 17.93
CA PRO A 53 -8.67 -14.17 16.50
C PRO A 53 -8.85 -15.41 15.62
N HIS A 54 -8.57 -16.61 16.14
CA HIS A 54 -8.66 -17.86 15.39
C HIS A 54 -10.12 -18.29 15.08
N GLN A 55 -11.11 -17.64 15.68
CA GLN A 55 -12.54 -17.85 15.40
C GLN A 55 -13.06 -16.98 14.24
N PHE A 56 -12.21 -16.15 13.63
CA PHE A 56 -12.58 -15.22 12.56
C PHE A 56 -11.91 -15.57 11.24
N SER A 57 -12.59 -15.31 10.12
CA SER A 57 -11.99 -15.41 8.79
C SER A 57 -10.87 -14.39 8.59
N GLY A 58 -10.05 -14.55 7.54
CA GLY A 58 -9.01 -13.58 7.18
C GLY A 58 -9.56 -12.15 7.04
N GLY A 59 -10.62 -11.98 6.24
CA GLY A 59 -11.29 -10.68 6.07
C GLY A 59 -11.91 -10.13 7.35
N GLN A 60 -12.48 -10.98 8.22
CA GLN A 60 -13.00 -10.54 9.52
C GLN A 60 -11.89 -10.06 10.44
N ARG A 61 -10.74 -10.76 10.50
CA ARG A 61 -9.56 -10.32 11.25
C ARG A 61 -9.04 -8.98 10.74
N GLN A 62 -9.02 -8.77 9.43
CA GLN A 62 -8.61 -7.49 8.84
C GLN A 62 -9.56 -6.35 9.23
N ARG A 63 -10.88 -6.59 9.19
CA ARG A 63 -11.89 -5.62 9.66
C ARG A 63 -11.69 -5.28 11.13
N ILE A 64 -11.44 -6.28 11.98
CA ILE A 64 -11.15 -6.07 13.41
C ILE A 64 -9.89 -5.22 13.61
N MET A 65 -8.83 -5.46 12.85
CA MET A 65 -7.62 -4.63 12.90
C MET A 65 -7.90 -3.19 12.47
N ILE A 66 -8.68 -2.98 11.41
CA ILE A 66 -9.08 -1.64 10.97
C ILE A 66 -9.90 -0.95 12.07
N ALA A 67 -10.83 -1.64 12.72
CA ALA A 67 -11.60 -1.10 13.83
C ALA A 67 -10.69 -0.66 14.98
N MET A 68 -9.70 -1.49 15.33
CA MET A 68 -8.73 -1.18 16.37
C MET A 68 -7.87 0.04 16.02
N ALA A 69 -7.42 0.15 14.76
CA ALA A 69 -6.64 1.29 14.28
C ALA A 69 -7.44 2.60 14.30
N LEU A 70 -8.75 2.53 14.00
CA LEU A 70 -9.63 3.70 13.93
C LEU A 70 -10.27 4.06 15.27
N ALA A 71 -10.15 3.22 16.30
CA ALA A 71 -10.82 3.41 17.58
C ALA A 71 -10.41 4.68 18.32
N THR A 72 -9.31 5.32 17.91
CA THR A 72 -8.81 6.57 18.48
C THR A 72 -9.13 7.80 17.61
N ASN A 73 -9.93 7.64 16.56
CA ASN A 73 -10.27 8.69 15.59
C ASN A 73 -9.03 9.39 15.00
N PRO A 74 -8.11 8.65 14.35
CA PRO A 74 -6.85 9.22 13.88
C PRO A 74 -7.05 10.14 12.66
N SER A 75 -6.23 11.19 12.56
CA SER A 75 -6.18 12.05 11.36
C SER A 75 -5.44 11.41 10.18
N LEU A 76 -4.66 10.34 10.43
CA LEU A 76 -3.86 9.62 9.44
C LEU A 76 -3.92 8.11 9.71
N LEU A 77 -4.26 7.33 8.69
CA LEU A 77 -4.14 5.88 8.69
C LEU A 77 -2.96 5.46 7.80
N ILE A 78 -2.03 4.67 8.36
CA ILE A 78 -0.96 4.02 7.59
C ILE A 78 -1.36 2.56 7.40
N ALA A 79 -1.59 2.18 6.15
CA ALA A 79 -2.04 0.85 5.77
C ALA A 79 -0.88 0.12 5.08
N ASP A 80 -0.13 -0.65 5.87
CA ASP A 80 1.03 -1.42 5.41
C ASP A 80 0.63 -2.83 4.99
N GLU A 81 0.68 -3.09 3.68
CA GLU A 81 0.26 -4.34 3.04
C GLU A 81 -1.09 -4.86 3.57
N PRO A 82 -2.14 -4.01 3.64
CA PRO A 82 -3.38 -4.27 4.38
C PRO A 82 -4.26 -5.35 3.74
N THR A 83 -3.90 -5.82 2.55
CA THR A 83 -4.64 -6.77 1.74
C THR A 83 -3.84 -8.07 1.51
N THR A 84 -2.63 -8.16 2.06
CA THR A 84 -1.79 -9.36 1.92
C THR A 84 -2.45 -10.57 2.58
N ALA A 85 -2.28 -11.74 1.96
CA ALA A 85 -2.86 -13.03 2.37
C ALA A 85 -4.40 -13.08 2.35
N LEU A 86 -5.06 -12.17 1.62
CA LEU A 86 -6.49 -12.23 1.32
C LEU A 86 -6.70 -12.60 -0.15
N ASP A 87 -7.81 -13.28 -0.47
CA ASP A 87 -8.21 -13.49 -1.85
C ASP A 87 -8.63 -12.17 -2.51
N THR A 88 -8.53 -12.10 -3.84
CA THR A 88 -8.78 -10.88 -4.63
C THR A 88 -10.15 -10.25 -4.38
N THR A 89 -11.17 -11.05 -4.09
CA THR A 89 -12.53 -10.54 -3.80
C THR A 89 -12.55 -9.84 -2.44
N ILE A 90 -11.95 -10.44 -1.42
CA ILE A 90 -11.85 -9.83 -0.09
C ILE A 90 -10.94 -8.60 -0.10
N GLN A 91 -9.86 -8.58 -0.89
CA GLN A 91 -9.00 -7.40 -1.04
C GLN A 91 -9.80 -6.18 -1.50
N ALA A 92 -10.61 -6.33 -2.56
CA ALA A 92 -11.48 -5.27 -3.07
C ALA A 92 -12.47 -4.78 -2.00
N GLN A 93 -13.08 -5.70 -1.24
CA GLN A 93 -13.99 -5.34 -0.15
C GLN A 93 -13.31 -4.55 0.98
N ILE A 94 -12.06 -4.88 1.32
CA ILE A 94 -11.30 -4.16 2.34
C ILE A 94 -10.92 -2.76 1.84
N VAL A 95 -10.49 -2.66 0.59
CA VAL A 95 -10.22 -1.37 -0.07
C VAL A 95 -11.45 -0.45 -0.03
N ASP A 96 -12.61 -0.96 -0.44
CA ASP A 96 -13.85 -0.17 -0.46
C ASP A 96 -14.29 0.24 0.94
N LEU A 97 -14.12 -0.65 1.92
CA LEU A 97 -14.36 -0.33 3.33
C LEU A 97 -13.48 0.84 3.77
N VAL A 98 -12.16 0.74 3.58
CA VAL A 98 -11.23 1.78 4.02
C VAL A 98 -11.51 3.11 3.31
N LYS A 99 -11.86 3.09 2.02
CA LYS A 99 -12.27 4.29 1.27
C LYS A 99 -13.54 4.94 1.82
N LYS A 100 -14.53 4.14 2.23
CA LYS A 100 -15.72 4.64 2.90
C LYS A 100 -15.36 5.28 4.25
N LEU A 101 -14.53 4.61 5.04
CA LEU A 101 -14.08 5.10 6.35
C LEU A 101 -13.25 6.37 6.22
N GLN A 102 -12.40 6.49 5.19
CA GLN A 102 -11.67 7.72 4.89
C GLN A 102 -12.59 8.93 4.85
N LYS A 103 -13.68 8.84 4.06
CA LYS A 103 -14.65 9.92 3.88
C LYS A 103 -15.44 10.19 5.15
N GLN A 104 -15.82 9.13 5.87
CA GLN A 104 -16.61 9.25 7.09
C GLN A 104 -15.83 9.91 8.23
N PHE A 105 -14.54 9.58 8.39
CA PHE A 105 -13.69 10.09 9.46
C PHE A 105 -12.87 11.34 9.05
N GLY A 106 -12.86 11.70 7.77
CA GLY A 106 -12.10 12.85 7.27
C GLY A 106 -10.59 12.67 7.41
N MET A 107 -10.09 11.43 7.34
CA MET A 107 -8.68 11.12 7.57
C MET A 107 -7.85 11.04 6.28
N ALA A 108 -6.55 11.31 6.40
CA ALA A 108 -5.58 10.97 5.36
C ALA A 108 -5.23 9.48 5.41
N ILE A 109 -4.83 8.90 4.28
CA ILE A 109 -4.38 7.50 4.22
C ILE A 109 -3.08 7.41 3.42
N ILE A 110 -2.09 6.72 4.01
CA ILE A 110 -0.90 6.25 3.29
C ILE A 110 -1.08 4.75 3.06
N TRP A 111 -1.10 4.36 1.79
CA TRP A 111 -1.10 2.97 1.38
C TRP A 111 0.33 2.54 1.05
N ILE A 112 0.77 1.43 1.64
CA ILE A 112 2.02 0.77 1.29
C ILE A 112 1.65 -0.59 0.72
N THR A 113 1.99 -0.81 -0.55
CA THR A 113 1.76 -2.09 -1.20
C THR A 113 2.72 -2.32 -2.35
N HIS A 114 2.99 -3.57 -2.64
CA HIS A 114 3.65 -4.03 -3.86
C HIS A 114 2.72 -4.13 -5.08
N ASP A 115 1.39 -4.05 -4.89
CA ASP A 115 0.41 -4.17 -5.98
C ASP A 115 -0.06 -2.79 -6.48
N LEU A 116 0.54 -2.32 -7.57
CA LEU A 116 0.14 -1.09 -8.26
C LEU A 116 -1.27 -1.17 -8.85
N ALA A 117 -1.72 -2.36 -9.29
CA ALA A 117 -3.06 -2.51 -9.87
C ALA A 117 -4.14 -2.30 -8.80
N LEU A 118 -3.92 -2.82 -7.59
CA LEU A 118 -4.84 -2.64 -6.46
C LEU A 118 -5.10 -1.17 -6.11
N ILE A 119 -4.06 -0.32 -6.16
CA ILE A 119 -4.16 1.10 -5.76
C ILE A 119 -4.61 2.03 -6.88
N THR A 120 -4.77 1.51 -8.11
CA THR A 120 -5.23 2.28 -9.25
C THR A 120 -6.65 2.83 -8.97
N GLY A 121 -6.80 4.15 -8.91
CA GLY A 121 -8.08 4.81 -8.62
C GLY A 121 -8.42 4.96 -7.13
N LEU A 122 -7.54 4.54 -6.22
CA LEU A 122 -7.67 4.77 -4.78
C LEU A 122 -6.91 6.00 -4.31
N VAL A 123 -5.69 6.17 -4.81
CA VAL A 123 -4.75 7.18 -4.34
C VAL A 123 -4.64 8.34 -5.33
N GLN A 124 -4.29 9.53 -4.82
CA GLN A 124 -4.10 10.74 -5.62
C GLN A 124 -2.64 10.88 -6.09
N LYS A 125 -1.70 10.43 -5.26
CA LYS A 125 -0.25 10.47 -5.50
C LYS A 125 0.34 9.10 -5.22
N ILE A 126 1.39 8.75 -5.96
CA ILE A 126 2.15 7.51 -5.80
C ILE A 126 3.62 7.88 -5.67
N ALA A 127 4.31 7.25 -4.72
CA ALA A 127 5.75 7.23 -4.64
C ALA A 127 6.22 5.79 -4.85
N VAL A 128 7.05 5.57 -5.86
CA VAL A 128 7.65 4.29 -6.19
C VAL A 128 9.02 4.24 -5.54
N MET A 129 9.28 3.16 -4.79
CA MET A 129 10.53 2.97 -4.10
C MET A 129 11.31 1.78 -4.67
N TYR A 130 12.64 1.93 -4.76
CA TYR A 130 13.56 0.86 -5.07
C TYR A 130 14.81 1.00 -4.20
N ALA A 131 15.30 -0.12 -3.66
CA ALA A 131 16.50 -0.16 -2.82
C ALA A 131 16.51 0.89 -1.69
N GLY A 132 15.38 1.07 -1.00
CA GLY A 132 15.24 2.01 0.11
C GLY A 132 15.08 3.48 -0.28
N THR A 133 14.94 3.79 -1.58
CA THR A 133 14.88 5.18 -2.07
C THR A 133 13.65 5.42 -2.93
N ILE A 134 13.06 6.62 -2.86
CA ILE A 134 12.02 7.03 -3.78
C ILE A 134 12.68 7.30 -5.13
N VAL A 135 12.30 6.53 -6.15
CA VAL A 135 12.85 6.65 -7.50
C VAL A 135 11.93 7.44 -8.44
N GLU A 136 10.64 7.48 -8.13
CA GLU A 136 9.66 8.26 -8.87
C GLU A 136 8.48 8.63 -7.98
N MET A 137 8.02 9.87 -8.02
CA MET A 137 6.84 10.32 -7.29
C MET A 137 6.03 11.30 -8.13
N THR A 138 4.74 11.02 -8.33
CA THR A 138 3.86 11.85 -9.14
C THR A 138 2.39 11.57 -8.84
N THR A 139 1.46 12.27 -9.51
CA THR A 139 0.04 11.93 -9.41
C THR A 139 -0.23 10.57 -10.03
N THR A 140 -1.22 9.83 -9.53
CA THR A 140 -1.60 8.52 -10.08
C THR A 140 -1.78 8.58 -11.59
N ARG A 141 -2.56 9.55 -12.08
CA ARG A 141 -2.80 9.72 -13.52
C ARG A 141 -1.50 9.92 -14.31
N ASN A 142 -0.57 10.69 -13.78
CA ASN A 142 0.67 11.02 -14.47
C ASN A 142 1.66 9.84 -14.44
N LEU A 143 1.68 9.03 -13.37
CA LEU A 143 2.52 7.83 -13.27
C LEU A 143 2.26 6.84 -14.40
N TYR A 144 0.97 6.56 -14.70
CA TYR A 144 0.59 5.61 -15.76
C TYR A 144 0.75 6.18 -17.17
N LYS A 145 0.71 7.51 -17.34
CA LYS A 145 0.80 8.16 -18.66
C LYS A 145 2.22 8.52 -19.05
N ASN A 146 2.95 9.15 -18.12
CA ASN A 146 4.25 9.78 -18.36
C ASN A 146 5.33 9.16 -17.46
N THR A 147 5.28 7.85 -17.25
CA THR A 147 6.28 7.13 -16.42
C THR A 147 7.69 7.49 -16.86
N SER A 148 8.54 7.82 -15.92
CA SER A 148 9.83 8.45 -16.21
C SER A 148 11.02 7.70 -15.60
N HIS A 149 10.81 6.77 -14.65
CA HIS A 149 11.88 5.92 -14.14
C HIS A 149 11.82 4.52 -14.78
N PRO A 150 12.96 3.94 -15.23
CA PRO A 150 13.02 2.60 -15.84
C PRO A 150 12.42 1.49 -14.96
N TYR A 151 12.64 1.55 -13.65
CA TYR A 151 12.04 0.60 -12.70
C TYR A 151 10.51 0.68 -12.68
N THR A 152 9.95 1.89 -12.57
CA THR A 152 8.49 2.09 -12.60
C THR A 152 7.89 1.61 -13.91
N LEU A 153 8.58 1.85 -15.04
CA LEU A 153 8.19 1.32 -16.34
C LEU A 153 8.13 -0.20 -16.32
N GLY A 154 9.18 -0.86 -15.82
CA GLY A 154 9.23 -2.31 -15.68
C GLY A 154 8.10 -2.85 -14.80
N LEU A 155 7.78 -2.16 -13.70
CA LEU A 155 6.65 -2.52 -12.83
C LEU A 155 5.32 -2.48 -13.59
N LEU A 156 5.05 -1.40 -14.33
CA LEU A 156 3.83 -1.25 -15.10
C LEU A 156 3.73 -2.28 -16.24
N GLN A 157 4.84 -2.62 -16.90
CA GLN A 157 4.90 -3.66 -17.94
C GLN A 157 4.74 -5.08 -17.40
N SER A 158 4.98 -5.28 -16.10
CA SER A 158 4.76 -6.54 -15.39
C SER A 158 3.32 -6.72 -14.91
N LEU A 159 2.47 -5.69 -15.01
CA LEU A 159 1.07 -5.78 -14.59
C LEU A 159 0.20 -6.44 -15.67
N PRO A 160 -0.75 -7.33 -15.29
CA PRO A 160 -1.74 -7.84 -16.23
C PRO A 160 -2.68 -6.72 -16.69
N THR A 161 -2.72 -6.47 -18.00
CA THR A 161 -3.65 -5.50 -18.61
C THR A 161 -5.10 -6.02 -18.49
N THR A 162 -5.94 -5.31 -17.73
CA THR A 162 -7.39 -5.55 -17.68
C THR A 162 -8.16 -4.77 -18.75
N ALA A 163 -7.49 -3.83 -19.42
CA ALA A 163 -8.04 -3.03 -20.49
C ALA A 163 -7.29 -3.34 -21.79
N ASN A 164 -7.75 -4.34 -22.52
CA ASN A 164 -7.92 -4.31 -23.96
C ASN A 164 -8.69 -5.58 -24.38
N ASN A 165 -9.44 -5.42 -25.46
CA ASN A 165 -10.48 -6.31 -25.93
C ASN A 165 -10.09 -7.79 -25.99
N ILE A 166 -11.13 -8.62 -25.94
CA ILE A 166 -11.16 -10.09 -25.99
C ILE A 166 -10.49 -10.70 -27.25
N ASP A 167 -9.82 -9.91 -28.09
CA ASP A 167 -9.31 -10.35 -29.40
C ASP A 167 -7.80 -10.15 -29.63
N ASP A 168 -7.00 -9.62 -28.69
CA ASP A 168 -5.55 -9.49 -28.90
C ASP A 168 -4.72 -10.58 -28.22
N GLU A 169 -4.00 -11.32 -29.05
CA GLU A 169 -3.07 -12.39 -28.70
C GLU A 169 -2.06 -11.96 -27.63
N LYS A 170 -2.07 -12.65 -26.49
CA LYS A 170 -0.92 -12.83 -25.57
C LYS A 170 -0.02 -11.60 -25.42
N ILE A 171 -0.49 -10.54 -24.77
CA ILE A 171 0.43 -9.54 -24.21
C ILE A 171 1.34 -10.28 -23.21
N ARG A 172 2.59 -10.54 -23.62
CA ARG A 172 3.58 -11.18 -22.76
C ARG A 172 3.98 -10.16 -21.70
N LEU A 173 3.78 -10.51 -20.44
CA LEU A 173 4.33 -9.75 -19.32
C LEU A 173 5.85 -9.70 -19.47
N ILE A 174 6.43 -8.51 -19.35
CA ILE A 174 7.87 -8.31 -19.43
C ILE A 174 8.38 -8.24 -17.98
N PRO A 175 9.05 -9.29 -17.47
CA PRO A 175 9.61 -9.24 -16.14
C PRO A 175 10.78 -8.25 -16.08
N ILE A 176 11.00 -7.67 -14.91
CA ILE A 176 12.25 -6.96 -14.62
C ILE A 176 13.34 -8.01 -14.41
N GLU A 177 14.34 -8.01 -15.27
CA GLU A 177 15.48 -8.92 -15.18
C GLU A 177 16.33 -8.64 -13.93
N GLY A 178 17.04 -9.66 -13.45
CA GLY A 178 17.97 -9.55 -12.32
C GLY A 178 17.32 -9.62 -10.94
N SER A 179 18.11 -9.30 -9.92
CA SER A 179 17.71 -9.37 -8.51
C SER A 179 17.87 -8.02 -7.82
N PRO A 180 17.08 -7.71 -6.78
CA PRO A 180 17.30 -6.53 -5.95
C PRO A 180 18.73 -6.51 -5.36
N PRO A 181 19.33 -5.33 -5.19
CA PRO A 181 20.66 -5.21 -4.60
C PRO A 181 20.64 -5.63 -3.13
N ASN A 182 21.80 -6.04 -2.61
CA ASN A 182 22.00 -6.22 -1.19
C ASN A 182 22.00 -4.85 -0.50
N LEU A 183 21.13 -4.65 0.49
CA LEU A 183 20.98 -3.38 1.21
C LEU A 183 21.81 -3.28 2.50
N LEU A 184 22.62 -4.30 2.81
CA LEU A 184 23.60 -4.20 3.90
C LEU A 184 24.72 -3.21 3.58
N GLU A 185 25.03 -3.06 2.28
CA GLU A 185 25.95 -2.06 1.76
C GLU A 185 25.13 -1.10 0.90
N GLU A 186 24.98 0.15 1.35
CA GLU A 186 24.21 1.12 0.57
C GLU A 186 24.91 1.39 -0.77
N PRO A 187 24.22 1.23 -1.92
CA PRO A 187 24.83 1.44 -3.21
C PRO A 187 25.23 2.91 -3.39
N SER A 188 26.51 3.14 -3.69
CA SER A 188 27.07 4.46 -4.01
C SER A 188 26.65 4.96 -5.40
N PHE A 189 26.11 4.08 -6.23
CA PHE A 189 25.68 4.31 -7.59
C PHE A 189 24.17 4.08 -7.72
N CYS A 190 23.61 4.26 -8.93
CA CYS A 190 22.21 3.93 -9.17
C CYS A 190 21.93 2.45 -8.92
N ALA A 191 21.19 2.15 -7.85
CA ALA A 191 20.84 0.79 -7.46
C ALA A 191 20.16 -0.02 -8.58
N PHE A 192 19.42 0.65 -9.47
CA PHE A 192 18.73 0.02 -10.59
C PHE A 192 19.59 -0.08 -11.86
N ALA A 193 20.84 0.41 -11.87
CA ALA A 193 21.71 0.35 -13.05
C ALA A 193 21.91 -1.07 -13.62
N PRO A 194 22.11 -2.14 -12.80
CA PRO A 194 22.41 -3.47 -13.35
C PRO A 194 21.34 -4.04 -14.29
N PRO A 195 20.03 -3.99 -13.98
CA PRO A 195 18.99 -4.42 -14.91
C PRO A 195 18.46 -3.31 -15.84
N CYS A 196 19.00 -2.09 -15.77
CA CYS A 196 18.46 -0.95 -16.51
C CYS A 196 18.95 -0.90 -17.97
N VAL A 197 18.02 -1.06 -18.91
CA VAL A 197 18.30 -0.91 -20.35
C VAL A 197 18.64 0.52 -20.79
N TYR A 198 18.45 1.50 -19.90
CA TYR A 198 18.77 2.92 -20.11
C TYR A 198 20.01 3.37 -19.32
N ALA A 199 20.78 2.44 -18.75
CA ALA A 199 21.96 2.79 -17.96
C ALA A 199 23.00 3.56 -18.79
N VAL A 200 23.62 4.57 -18.16
CA VAL A 200 24.74 5.34 -18.70
C VAL A 200 25.90 5.31 -17.72
N ASP A 201 27.11 5.69 -18.12
CA ASP A 201 28.31 5.66 -17.26
C ASP A 201 28.09 6.35 -15.90
N LYS A 202 27.38 7.48 -15.91
CA LYS A 202 27.03 8.24 -14.71
C LYS A 202 26.23 7.41 -13.68
N CYS A 203 25.39 6.47 -14.14
CA CYS A 203 24.61 5.59 -13.26
C CYS A 203 25.49 4.64 -12.44
N TRP A 204 26.72 4.35 -12.88
CA TRP A 204 27.67 3.46 -12.19
C TRP A 204 28.64 4.22 -11.28
N GLN A 205 28.64 5.55 -11.36
CA GLN A 205 29.55 6.42 -10.61
C GLN A 205 28.86 7.06 -9.41
N GLU A 206 27.59 7.48 -9.57
CA GLU A 206 26.84 8.16 -8.51
C GLU A 206 25.35 7.83 -8.52
N LYS A 207 24.75 7.96 -7.34
CA LYS A 207 23.32 7.80 -7.11
C LYS A 207 22.55 9.03 -7.64
N PRO A 208 21.52 8.83 -8.49
CA PRO A 208 20.70 9.95 -8.95
C PRO A 208 19.90 10.53 -7.77
N ILE A 209 19.78 11.86 -7.74
CA ILE A 209 18.95 12.58 -6.77
C ILE A 209 17.51 12.67 -7.28
N LEU A 210 16.56 12.74 -6.35
CA LEU A 210 15.15 12.87 -6.68
C LEU A 210 14.84 14.33 -7.08
N ASP A 211 14.83 14.61 -8.38
CA ASP A 211 14.64 15.96 -8.92
C ASP A 211 13.24 16.17 -9.50
N LEU A 212 12.76 17.41 -9.45
CA LEU A 212 11.51 17.83 -10.09
C LEU A 212 11.72 17.93 -11.61
N VAL A 213 11.00 17.11 -12.37
CA VAL A 213 11.15 16.98 -13.83
C VAL A 213 9.89 17.41 -14.61
N ASP A 214 8.77 17.61 -13.92
CA ASP A 214 7.51 18.16 -14.45
C ASP A 214 6.61 18.60 -13.29
N ASP A 215 5.43 19.16 -13.56
CA ASP A 215 4.47 19.59 -12.54
C ASP A 215 4.14 18.46 -11.55
N ALA A 216 4.61 18.63 -10.31
CA ALA A 216 4.53 17.65 -9.23
C ALA A 216 5.05 16.23 -9.59
N HIS A 217 5.97 16.11 -10.55
CA HIS A 217 6.61 14.85 -10.94
C HIS A 217 8.10 14.88 -10.58
N TYR A 218 8.48 14.02 -9.65
CA TYR A 218 9.86 13.85 -9.20
C TYR A 218 10.43 12.52 -9.67
N VAL A 219 11.67 12.50 -10.14
CA VAL A 219 12.34 11.29 -10.65
C VAL A 219 13.82 11.30 -10.26
N ALA A 220 14.31 10.16 -9.78
CA ALA A 220 15.73 9.92 -9.54
C ALA A 220 16.35 9.11 -10.69
N CYS A 221 16.53 9.73 -11.86
CA CYS A 221 17.12 9.07 -13.03
C CYS A 221 17.78 10.06 -13.99
N TRP A 222 19.01 9.77 -14.45
CA TRP A 222 19.71 10.61 -15.45
C TRP A 222 19.10 10.56 -16.86
N LYS A 223 18.29 9.53 -17.16
CA LYS A 223 17.71 9.29 -18.49
C LYS A 223 16.18 9.37 -18.50
N TRP A 224 15.60 10.11 -17.54
CA TRP A 224 14.16 10.20 -17.37
C TRP A 224 13.42 10.68 -18.63
N GLU A 225 14.00 11.62 -19.39
CA GLU A 225 13.41 12.12 -20.65
C GLU A 225 13.32 11.02 -21.71
N THR A 226 14.37 10.22 -21.84
CA THR A 226 14.41 9.08 -22.79
C THR A 226 13.40 8.02 -22.40
N VAL A 227 13.23 7.76 -21.10
CA VAL A 227 12.23 6.82 -20.59
C VAL A 227 10.83 7.34 -20.84
N ARG A 228 10.56 8.63 -20.58
CA ARG A 228 9.25 9.27 -20.78
C ARG A 228 8.83 9.27 -22.24
N ASN A 229 9.75 9.59 -23.16
CA ASN A 229 9.50 9.72 -24.59
C ASN A 229 9.69 8.41 -25.37
N ARG A 230 9.62 7.26 -24.70
CA ARG A 230 9.67 5.95 -25.35
C ARG A 230 8.51 5.84 -26.36
N VAL A 231 8.85 5.68 -27.64
CA VAL A 231 7.93 5.32 -28.73
C VAL A 231 7.98 3.81 -28.91
#